data_AF-A0A7Y9GI37-F1
#
_entry.id   AF-A0A7Y9GI37-F1
#
_cell.length_a   1.000
_cell.length_b   1.000
_cell.length_c   1.000
_cell.angle_alpha   90.00
_cell.angle_beta   90.00
_cell.angle_gamma   90.00
#
_symmetry.space_group_name_H-M   'P 1'
#
loop_
_entity.id
_entity.type
_entity.pdbx_description
1 polymer ?
#
loop_
_entity_poly.entity_id
_entity_poly.type
_entity_poly.pdbx_seq_one_letter_code
_entity_poly.pdbx_strand_id
1 'polypeptide(L)'
;MRKIVITGVAAALALGLTACGGNGDGNSAAAPSSPASSAPSESSTPDGGSSPGAPSTPQGSGGSGAPGGRRTPLAQQGGQQITTKWGPLRYLAPGKYTVGNVAFFTATDTVLYVAGGTCPNGTPTPPDVSKCSVDGLDQWVKASPHNAAVRFSGQTATRITETQ
;
A
#
# COMPACT_ATOMS: atom_id res chain seq x y z
N MET A 1 -43.00 26.76 -3.87
CA MET A 1 -43.01 25.31 -4.19
C MET A 1 -42.83 25.16 -5.70
N ARG A 2 -41.72 24.59 -6.18
CA ARG A 2 -41.52 24.27 -7.61
C ARG A 2 -41.42 22.76 -7.75
N LYS A 3 -42.39 22.13 -8.41
CA LYS A 3 -42.37 20.69 -8.71
C LYS A 3 -41.67 20.49 -10.05
N ILE A 4 -40.61 19.71 -10.07
CA ILE A 4 -39.94 19.28 -11.31
C ILE A 4 -40.37 17.85 -11.56
N VAL A 5 -41.07 17.62 -12.67
CA VAL A 5 -41.44 16.28 -13.14
C VAL A 5 -40.35 15.84 -14.10
N ILE A 6 -39.64 14.76 -13.77
CA ILE A 6 -38.62 14.19 -14.66
C ILE A 6 -39.17 12.88 -15.21
N THR A 7 -39.49 12.90 -16.51
CA THR A 7 -39.95 11.75 -17.27
C THR A 7 -38.80 10.75 -17.43
N GLY A 8 -39.03 9.48 -17.10
CA GLY A 8 -38.00 8.44 -17.17
C GLY A 8 -37.68 7.98 -18.58
N VAL A 9 -36.45 7.47 -18.76
CA VAL A 9 -36.05 6.69 -19.94
C VAL A 9 -35.45 5.38 -19.42
N ALA A 10 -36.11 4.26 -19.73
CA ALA A 10 -35.59 2.93 -19.42
C ALA A 10 -34.80 2.41 -20.63
N ALA A 11 -33.47 2.29 -20.48
CA ALA A 11 -32.61 1.66 -21.47
C ALA A 11 -32.37 0.20 -21.08
N ALA A 12 -33.08 -0.74 -21.70
CA ALA A 12 -32.84 -2.17 -21.53
C ALA A 12 -31.67 -2.62 -22.43
N LEU A 13 -30.54 -3.00 -21.81
CA LEU A 13 -29.41 -3.61 -22.51
C LEU A 13 -29.46 -5.13 -22.32
N ALA A 14 -30.06 -5.83 -23.28
CA ALA A 14 -30.09 -7.28 -23.34
C ALA A 14 -29.19 -7.78 -24.48
N LEU A 15 -27.96 -8.16 -24.15
CA LEU A 15 -27.01 -8.85 -25.04
C LEU A 15 -26.38 -10.03 -24.30
N GLY A 16 -27.15 -11.12 -24.20
CA GLY A 16 -26.69 -12.39 -23.62
C GLY A 16 -26.67 -13.50 -24.68
N LEU A 17 -25.51 -13.68 -25.33
CA LEU A 17 -25.26 -14.80 -26.24
C LEU A 17 -23.81 -15.27 -26.09
N THR A 18 -23.61 -16.38 -25.39
CA THR A 18 -22.80 -17.52 -25.86
C THR A 18 -22.93 -18.66 -24.85
N ALA A 19 -23.55 -19.75 -25.29
CA ALA A 19 -23.56 -20.98 -24.51
C ALA A 19 -22.19 -21.66 -24.63
N CYS A 20 -21.56 -21.97 -23.51
CA CYS A 20 -20.51 -22.98 -23.46
C CYS A 20 -21.12 -24.24 -22.84
N GLY A 21 -21.62 -25.14 -23.70
CA GLY A 21 -22.13 -26.45 -23.28
C GLY A 21 -20.97 -27.37 -22.93
N GLY A 22 -21.01 -27.97 -21.74
CA GLY A 22 -19.99 -28.90 -21.24
C GLY A 22 -20.61 -29.97 -20.36
N ASN A 23 -21.29 -30.94 -20.98
CA ASN A 23 -21.70 -32.18 -20.32
C ASN A 23 -20.53 -33.17 -20.39
N GLY A 24 -20.12 -33.75 -19.26
CA GLY A 24 -18.98 -34.67 -19.22
C GLY A 24 -18.61 -35.13 -17.82
N ASP A 25 -19.32 -36.15 -17.33
CA ASP A 25 -19.02 -36.86 -16.09
C ASP A 25 -17.65 -37.55 -16.15
N GLY A 26 -16.87 -37.53 -15.06
CA GLY A 26 -15.51 -38.05 -15.07
C GLY A 26 -14.88 -38.23 -13.69
N ASN A 27 -15.29 -39.29 -12.97
CA ASN A 27 -14.58 -39.75 -11.78
C ASN A 27 -13.13 -40.15 -12.14
N SER A 28 -12.13 -39.48 -11.56
CA SER A 28 -10.73 -39.92 -11.57
C SER A 28 -9.99 -39.44 -10.34
N ALA A 29 -9.85 -40.33 -9.35
CA ALA A 29 -8.88 -40.17 -8.28
C ALA A 29 -7.53 -40.71 -8.73
N ALA A 30 -6.50 -39.86 -8.73
CA ALA A 30 -5.09 -40.27 -8.79
C ALA A 30 -4.20 -39.16 -8.23
N ALA A 31 -3.41 -39.48 -7.19
CA ALA A 31 -2.16 -38.76 -6.91
C ALA A 31 -1.09 -39.20 -7.94
N PRO A 32 0.04 -38.47 -8.16
CA PRO A 32 1.13 -38.54 -7.18
C PRO A 32 2.13 -37.34 -7.16
N SER A 33 3.19 -37.54 -6.36
CA SER A 33 4.58 -37.06 -6.57
C SER A 33 4.97 -35.61 -6.21
N SER A 34 5.68 -35.51 -5.09
CA SER A 34 6.76 -34.54 -4.87
C SER A 34 7.91 -34.73 -5.88
N PRO A 35 8.75 -33.70 -6.06
CA PRO A 35 10.18 -33.92 -6.24
C PRO A 35 11.00 -33.20 -5.16
N ALA A 36 11.95 -33.93 -4.58
CA ALA A 36 13.05 -33.38 -3.79
C ALA A 36 14.36 -33.56 -4.57
N SER A 37 15.17 -32.49 -4.69
CA SER A 37 16.61 -32.47 -5.04
C SER A 37 17.04 -31.02 -5.31
N SER A 38 18.31 -30.58 -5.21
CA SER A 38 19.50 -31.07 -4.48
C SER A 38 20.64 -30.03 -4.69
N ALA A 39 21.31 -29.58 -3.61
CA ALA A 39 22.71 -29.04 -3.60
C ALA A 39 23.02 -27.77 -4.46
N PRO A 40 24.21 -27.12 -4.35
CA PRO A 40 25.42 -27.48 -3.59
C PRO A 40 26.05 -26.36 -2.71
N SER A 41 27.14 -26.73 -2.03
CA SER A 41 28.17 -25.84 -1.45
C SER A 41 29.30 -25.61 -2.50
N GLU A 42 30.46 -24.97 -2.28
CA GLU A 42 31.22 -24.47 -1.11
C GLU A 42 32.01 -23.18 -1.51
N SER A 43 32.62 -22.46 -0.54
CA SER A 43 34.02 -21.94 -0.59
C SER A 43 34.33 -20.80 0.40
N SER A 44 34.87 -21.17 1.56
CA SER A 44 36.06 -20.66 2.26
C SER A 44 36.65 -19.23 2.07
N THR A 45 36.78 -18.52 3.21
CA THR A 45 37.98 -17.73 3.70
C THR A 45 38.39 -16.41 2.99
N PRO A 46 39.18 -15.49 3.62
CA PRO A 46 39.96 -15.63 4.87
C PRO A 46 39.85 -14.50 5.93
N ASP A 47 40.57 -14.72 7.04
CA ASP A 47 41.09 -13.83 8.10
C ASP A 47 41.41 -12.37 7.76
N GLY A 48 41.43 -11.51 8.80
CA GLY A 48 42.06 -10.18 8.74
C GLY A 48 41.72 -9.24 9.91
N GLY A 49 42.47 -9.31 11.01
CA GLY A 49 42.16 -8.62 12.27
C GLY A 49 42.44 -7.11 12.41
N SER A 50 42.30 -6.68 13.67
CA SER A 50 42.83 -5.45 14.31
C SER A 50 41.91 -4.21 14.48
N SER A 51 41.94 -3.74 15.73
CA SER A 51 41.36 -2.51 16.32
C SER A 51 42.40 -1.35 16.27
N PRO A 52 42.23 -0.17 16.90
CA PRO A 52 41.05 0.70 17.13
C PRO A 52 41.23 2.11 16.48
N GLY A 53 40.19 2.97 16.52
CA GLY A 53 40.32 4.40 16.14
C GLY A 53 39.28 5.30 16.81
N ALA A 54 39.73 6.38 17.48
CA ALA A 54 38.87 7.28 18.26
C ALA A 54 38.15 8.35 17.41
N PRO A 55 37.00 8.88 17.87
CA PRO A 55 36.33 10.01 17.21
C PRO A 55 36.99 11.35 17.56
N SER A 56 37.68 11.96 16.60
CA SER A 56 38.12 13.37 16.70
C SER A 56 36.99 14.31 16.25
N THR A 57 36.51 15.15 17.16
CA THR A 57 35.73 16.35 16.82
C THR A 57 36.62 17.41 16.18
N PRO A 58 36.05 18.19 15.24
CA PRO A 58 36.35 19.63 15.26
C PRO A 58 35.10 20.51 15.39
N GLN A 59 35.26 21.49 16.27
CA GLN A 59 34.47 22.72 16.41
C GLN A 59 34.19 23.41 15.06
N GLY A 60 33.00 24.00 14.88
CA GLY A 60 32.68 24.84 13.72
C GLY A 60 31.47 25.74 13.96
N SER A 61 31.68 26.92 14.55
CA SER A 61 30.63 27.88 14.92
C SER A 61 30.33 28.89 13.81
N GLY A 62 29.05 29.27 13.66
CA GLY A 62 28.64 30.58 13.09
C GLY A 62 28.00 30.54 11.69
N GLY A 63 26.81 31.12 11.56
CA GLY A 63 26.09 31.24 10.28
C GLY A 63 24.62 31.63 10.45
N SER A 64 24.35 32.91 10.74
CA SER A 64 22.99 33.41 10.98
C SER A 64 22.21 33.70 9.69
N GLY A 65 20.93 33.32 9.66
CA GLY A 65 19.89 34.07 8.91
C GLY A 65 19.17 33.37 7.76
N ALA A 66 17.95 32.88 8.03
CA ALA A 66 16.72 33.09 7.23
C ALA A 66 15.55 32.23 7.78
N PRO A 67 14.31 32.75 7.86
CA PRO A 67 13.14 31.97 8.30
C PRO A 67 12.49 31.24 7.11
N GLY A 68 12.20 29.94 7.22
CA GLY A 68 11.51 29.23 6.14
C GLY A 68 11.25 27.73 6.37
N GLY A 69 10.01 27.41 6.73
CA GLY A 69 9.45 26.06 6.63
C GLY A 69 9.75 25.11 7.79
N ARG A 70 8.68 24.59 8.41
CA ARG A 70 8.75 23.37 9.22
C ARG A 70 9.22 22.21 8.33
N ARG A 71 10.51 21.89 8.37
CA ARG A 71 11.02 20.61 7.85
C ARG A 71 10.56 19.52 8.81
N THR A 72 9.56 18.74 8.40
CA THR A 72 9.19 17.49 9.07
C THR A 72 10.46 16.65 9.25
N PRO A 73 10.74 16.11 10.45
CA PRO A 73 11.94 15.31 10.65
C PRO A 73 11.94 14.10 9.70
N LEU A 74 12.91 14.06 8.78
CA LEU A 74 13.23 12.84 8.03
C LEU A 74 13.83 11.85 9.02
N ALA A 75 12.99 11.01 9.61
CA ALA A 75 13.42 9.86 10.39
C ALA A 75 14.11 8.87 9.44
N GLN A 76 15.43 8.97 9.31
CA GLN A 76 16.25 8.03 8.55
C GLN A 76 16.39 6.72 9.33
N GLN A 77 15.47 5.79 9.13
CA GLN A 77 15.71 4.38 9.46
C GLN A 77 16.33 3.70 8.24
N GLY A 78 17.62 3.36 8.34
CA GLY A 78 18.28 2.39 7.44
C GLY A 78 18.28 2.75 5.95
N GLY A 79 18.91 3.86 5.56
CA GLY A 79 19.27 4.15 4.16
C GLY A 79 18.14 4.54 3.19
N GLN A 80 16.88 4.21 3.51
CA GLN A 80 15.73 4.60 2.69
C GLN A 80 15.15 5.94 3.16
N GLN A 81 14.95 6.87 2.24
CA GLN A 81 14.37 8.18 2.56
C GLN A 81 12.88 8.02 2.86
N ILE A 82 12.52 8.06 4.14
CA ILE A 82 11.12 8.09 4.56
C ILE A 82 10.51 9.44 4.17
N THR A 83 9.40 9.39 3.42
CA THR A 83 8.65 10.58 3.01
C THR A 83 7.18 10.43 3.35
N THR A 84 6.45 11.54 3.46
CA THR A 84 5.00 11.55 3.66
C THR A 84 4.36 12.47 2.63
N LYS A 85 3.24 12.05 2.04
CA LYS A 85 2.45 12.85 1.09
C LYS A 85 0.97 12.75 1.43
N TRP A 86 0.26 13.86 1.25
CA TRP A 86 -1.18 13.93 1.45
C TRP A 86 -1.91 14.21 0.13
N GLY A 87 -3.14 13.75 0.00
CA GLY A 87 -4.05 14.08 -1.09
C GLY A 87 -5.10 13.00 -1.34
N PRO A 88 -5.83 13.08 -2.47
CA PRO A 88 -6.77 12.04 -2.86
C PRO A 88 -6.01 10.75 -3.21
N LEU A 89 -6.38 9.66 -2.54
CA LEU A 89 -5.95 8.30 -2.83
C LEU A 89 -6.73 7.79 -4.03
N ARG A 90 -6.03 7.25 -5.03
CA ARG A 90 -6.63 6.73 -6.27
C ARG A 90 -6.07 5.36 -6.62
N TYR A 91 -6.93 4.49 -7.11
CA TYR A 91 -6.54 3.20 -7.66
C TYR A 91 -5.87 3.38 -9.03
N LEU A 92 -4.79 2.63 -9.28
CA LEU A 92 -4.08 2.63 -10.56
C LEU A 92 -3.99 1.22 -11.18
N ALA A 93 -3.71 0.21 -10.36
CA ALA A 93 -3.72 -1.22 -10.72
C ALA A 93 -3.85 -2.04 -9.42
N PRO A 94 -4.03 -3.38 -9.45
CA PRO A 94 -4.14 -4.18 -8.23
C PRO A 94 -2.94 -3.96 -7.31
N GLY A 95 -3.18 -3.59 -6.05
CA GLY A 95 -2.13 -3.29 -5.06
C GLY A 95 -1.28 -2.04 -5.35
N LYS A 96 -1.63 -1.24 -6.37
CA LYS A 96 -0.90 -0.03 -6.79
C LYS A 96 -1.83 1.18 -6.88
N TYR A 97 -1.43 2.23 -6.18
CA TYR A 97 -2.25 3.43 -5.97
C TYR A 97 -1.46 4.69 -6.32
N THR A 98 -2.14 5.83 -6.38
CA THR A 98 -1.52 7.15 -6.40
C THR A 98 -2.07 8.04 -5.29
N VAL A 99 -1.23 8.97 -4.81
CA VAL A 99 -1.66 10.10 -3.97
C VAL A 99 -1.01 11.38 -4.51
N GLY A 100 -1.85 12.31 -4.96
CA GLY A 100 -1.40 13.40 -5.83
C GLY A 100 -0.72 12.85 -7.10
N ASN A 101 0.55 13.23 -7.33
CA ASN A 101 1.37 12.78 -8.45
C ASN A 101 2.38 11.67 -8.13
N VAL A 102 2.28 11.00 -6.98
CA VAL A 102 3.18 9.88 -6.61
C VAL A 102 2.40 8.57 -6.70
N ALA A 103 2.94 7.61 -7.48
CA ALA A 103 2.47 6.23 -7.51
C ALA A 103 3.24 5.38 -6.49
N PHE A 104 2.57 4.41 -5.87
CA PHE A 104 3.14 3.56 -4.84
C PHE A 104 2.47 2.19 -4.78
N PHE A 105 3.15 1.24 -4.16
CA PHE A 105 2.64 -0.10 -3.85
C PHE A 105 2.31 -0.23 -2.37
N THR A 106 1.33 -1.06 -2.03
CA THR A 106 1.15 -1.57 -0.66
C THR A 106 1.93 -2.86 -0.47
N ALA A 107 2.55 -3.01 0.69
CA ALA A 107 3.17 -4.25 1.14
C ALA A 107 2.34 -4.89 2.25
N THR A 108 2.67 -6.13 2.62
CA THR A 108 1.98 -6.89 3.67
C THR A 108 2.06 -6.23 5.05
N ASP A 109 3.07 -5.39 5.28
CA ASP A 109 3.27 -4.61 6.51
C ASP A 109 2.67 -3.18 6.45
N THR A 110 2.03 -2.79 5.34
CA THR A 110 1.35 -1.48 5.24
C THR A 110 0.24 -1.40 6.29
N VAL A 111 0.37 -0.46 7.23
CA VAL A 111 -0.68 -0.21 8.23
C VAL A 111 -1.69 0.81 7.72
N LEU A 112 -2.96 0.41 7.64
CA LEU A 112 -4.07 1.30 7.31
C LEU A 112 -4.79 1.81 8.56
N TYR A 113 -5.08 3.11 8.58
CA TYR A 113 -6.00 3.76 9.51
C TYR A 113 -7.13 4.44 8.75
N VAL A 114 -8.37 4.17 9.14
CA VAL A 114 -9.61 4.69 8.52
C VAL A 114 -10.28 5.66 9.48
N ALA A 115 -10.80 6.78 8.98
CA ALA A 115 -11.22 7.91 9.82
C ALA A 115 -12.60 7.71 10.48
N GLY A 116 -13.27 6.58 10.22
CA GLY A 116 -14.58 6.20 10.77
C GLY A 116 -15.26 5.14 9.90
N GLY A 117 -16.54 4.85 10.14
CA GLY A 117 -17.34 3.99 9.25
C GLY A 117 -16.83 2.55 9.12
N THR A 118 -16.42 2.17 7.92
CA THR A 118 -16.15 0.78 7.53
C THR A 118 -14.74 0.62 6.93
N CYS A 119 -13.97 -0.33 7.45
CA CYS A 119 -12.69 -0.77 6.91
C CYS A 119 -12.86 -1.37 5.48
N PRO A 120 -11.78 -1.46 4.66
CA PRO A 120 -11.86 -1.99 3.29
C PRO A 120 -12.34 -3.44 3.15
N ASN A 121 -12.18 -4.23 4.21
CA ASN A 121 -12.66 -5.61 4.32
C ASN A 121 -14.17 -5.71 4.67
N GLY A 122 -14.87 -4.60 4.80
CA GLY A 122 -16.29 -4.54 5.17
C GLY A 122 -16.60 -4.58 6.67
N THR A 123 -15.59 -4.65 7.56
CA THR A 123 -15.83 -4.62 9.02
C THR A 123 -15.95 -3.18 9.54
N PRO A 124 -16.76 -2.90 10.58
CA PRO A 124 -16.77 -1.59 11.23
C PRO A 124 -15.38 -1.18 11.74
N THR A 125 -15.04 0.10 11.63
CA THR A 125 -13.76 0.65 12.09
C THR A 125 -13.67 0.59 13.63
N PRO A 126 -12.61 -0.01 14.24
CA PRO A 126 -12.50 -0.11 15.69
C PRO A 126 -12.40 1.27 16.37
N PRO A 127 -13.17 1.54 17.44
CA PRO A 127 -13.31 2.89 18.01
C PRO A 127 -12.03 3.43 18.65
N ASP A 128 -11.20 2.57 19.25
CA ASP A 128 -10.05 3.00 20.06
C ASP A 128 -8.75 3.19 19.27
N VAL A 129 -8.65 2.57 18.08
CA VAL A 129 -7.39 2.47 17.32
C VAL A 129 -7.52 2.79 15.84
N SER A 130 -8.72 2.80 15.27
CA SER A 130 -9.00 3.06 13.84
C SER A 130 -8.20 2.21 12.83
N LYS A 131 -7.49 1.18 13.28
CA LYS A 131 -6.60 0.35 12.48
C LYS A 131 -7.43 -0.70 11.73
N CYS A 132 -7.30 -0.71 10.41
CA CYS A 132 -7.98 -1.63 9.51
C CYS A 132 -6.99 -2.58 8.83
N SER A 133 -7.50 -3.69 8.28
CA SER A 133 -6.73 -4.45 7.29
C SER A 133 -6.66 -3.70 5.96
N VAL A 134 -5.64 -4.01 5.16
CA VAL A 134 -5.51 -3.59 3.75
C VAL A 134 -6.27 -4.54 2.79
N ASP A 135 -6.81 -5.65 3.30
CA ASP A 135 -7.67 -6.55 2.51
C ASP A 135 -8.88 -5.80 1.95
N GLY A 136 -9.09 -5.86 0.64
CA GLY A 136 -10.18 -5.13 -0.03
C GLY A 136 -9.87 -3.66 -0.36
N LEU A 137 -8.68 -3.13 -0.04
CA LEU A 137 -8.29 -1.73 -0.32
C LEU A 137 -8.47 -1.34 -1.79
N ASP A 138 -8.20 -2.25 -2.74
CA ASP A 138 -8.44 -2.06 -4.17
C ASP A 138 -9.90 -1.70 -4.50
N GLN A 139 -10.87 -2.28 -3.79
CA GLN A 139 -12.30 -2.03 -4.01
C GLN A 139 -12.79 -0.82 -3.22
N TRP A 140 -12.30 -0.64 -1.99
CA TRP A 140 -12.58 0.53 -1.16
C TRP A 140 -12.17 1.83 -1.87
N VAL A 141 -10.94 1.91 -2.39
CA VAL A 141 -10.45 3.07 -3.16
C VAL A 141 -11.20 3.29 -4.48
N LYS A 142 -11.87 2.27 -5.02
CA LYS A 142 -12.74 2.41 -6.22
C LYS A 142 -14.16 2.85 -5.86
N ALA A 143 -14.67 2.46 -4.69
CA ALA A 143 -16.05 2.68 -4.28
C ALA A 143 -16.32 4.17 -3.96
N SER A 144 -15.33 4.86 -3.40
CA SER A 144 -15.45 6.28 -3.03
C SER A 144 -14.12 7.03 -3.15
N PRO A 145 -14.14 8.37 -3.31
CA PRO A 145 -12.94 9.18 -3.15
C PRO A 145 -12.51 9.22 -1.68
N HIS A 146 -11.27 8.83 -1.39
CA HIS A 146 -10.68 8.91 -0.05
C HIS A 146 -9.52 9.91 -0.06
N ASN A 147 -9.46 10.82 0.92
CA ASN A 147 -8.27 11.62 1.16
C ASN A 147 -7.38 10.89 2.18
N ALA A 148 -6.08 10.84 1.94
CA ALA A 148 -5.16 10.13 2.84
C ALA A 148 -3.79 10.80 2.94
N ALA A 149 -3.20 10.70 4.12
CA ALA A 149 -1.76 10.84 4.33
C ALA A 149 -1.09 9.47 4.18
N VAL A 150 -0.17 9.34 3.23
CA VAL A 150 0.60 8.12 2.98
C VAL A 150 2.06 8.36 3.33
N ARG A 151 2.67 7.45 4.09
CA ARG A 151 4.08 7.47 4.50
C ARG A 151 4.83 6.33 3.81
N PHE A 152 5.86 6.68 3.05
CA PHE A 152 6.60 5.77 2.18
C PHE A 152 7.96 5.38 2.74
N SER A 153 8.44 4.21 2.34
CA SER A 153 9.86 3.86 2.28
C SER A 153 10.14 3.47 0.82
N GLY A 154 10.95 4.26 0.11
CA GLY A 154 11.06 4.15 -1.35
C GLY A 154 9.71 4.37 -2.05
N GLN A 155 9.27 3.41 -2.87
CA GLN A 155 7.96 3.40 -3.54
C GLN A 155 6.88 2.59 -2.81
N THR A 156 7.17 2.09 -1.60
CA THR A 156 6.26 1.25 -0.81
C THR A 156 5.62 2.05 0.30
N ALA A 157 4.29 1.99 0.44
CA ALA A 157 3.58 2.57 1.57
C ALA A 157 3.83 1.74 2.85
N THR A 158 4.35 2.38 3.90
CA THR A 158 4.49 1.81 5.25
C THR A 158 3.27 2.11 6.13
N ARG A 159 2.59 3.22 5.85
CA ARG A 159 1.35 3.62 6.53
C ARG A 159 0.46 4.41 5.58
N ILE A 160 -0.83 4.13 5.62
CA ILE A 160 -1.90 4.93 5.01
C ILE A 160 -2.82 5.38 6.16
N THR A 161 -3.10 6.67 6.24
CA THR A 161 -4.05 7.23 7.21
C THR A 161 -5.04 8.08 6.45
N GLU A 162 -6.30 7.64 6.42
CA GLU A 162 -7.40 8.43 5.88
C GLU A 162 -7.58 9.73 6.68
N THR A 163 -7.92 10.80 5.98
CA THR A 163 -8.20 12.13 6.54
C THR A 163 -9.59 12.56 6.09
N GLN A 164 -10.41 13.03 7.03
CA GLN A 164 -11.72 13.64 6.73
C GLN A 164 -11.53 14.98 6.00
#